data_AF-A0A351EQG7-F1
#
_entry.id   AF-A0A351EQG7-F1
#
_cell.length_a   1.000
_cell.length_b   1.000
_cell.length_c   1.000
_cell.angle_alpha   90.00
_cell.angle_beta   90.00
_cell.angle_gamma   90.00
#
_symmetry.space_group_name_H-M   'P 1'
#
loop_
_entity.id
_entity.type
_entity.pdbx_description
1 polymer ?
#
loop_
_entity_poly.entity_id
_entity_poly.type
_entity_poly.pdbx_seq_one_letter_code
_entity_poly.pdbx_strand_id
1 'polypeptide(L)'
;MVALRTEITEIVTGLAMLGFRDLDEALRVRPMSVVNLETEHYERLTDARASGSHDREFETAWENGHIFARADDGLRGRPPWSIEWKGPHKPPGYEQVPADLRIDHVYLVSCKYGSSILHNVSPSHLFDRALAEKRVERGSDWFVSTAPSAYQELYTACLVDTGLDRDYRALPALAADLETSDRKRLKAALPKRGRLPDKSQQLYEQFSMAVATASADRWRSSLRTAREREAMLWRLLRLQAAPYFVLGATTSGEPLRYRVGTPWDFRNRFELKSFDAWPESAGQPMVRWRAAVLDRDLARDVDNDAAVGDELCVIEGHVEIRWTHGRFSGAPEAKVHLDTHPHRVPGYFPLT
;
A
#
# COMPACT_ATOMS: atom_id res chain seq x y z
N MET A 1 -20.54 -5.84 -5.86
CA MET A 1 -21.10 -4.64 -5.20
C MET A 1 -19.94 -3.94 -4.50
N VAL A 2 -19.71 -2.66 -4.79
CA VAL A 2 -18.68 -1.86 -4.11
C VAL A 2 -19.14 -1.59 -2.68
N ALA A 3 -18.21 -1.53 -1.73
CA ALA A 3 -18.55 -1.13 -0.38
C ALA A 3 -19.05 0.33 -0.39
N LEU A 4 -20.19 0.61 0.24
CA LEU A 4 -20.78 1.95 0.33
C LEU A 4 -19.77 3.03 0.75
N ARG A 5 -18.87 2.70 1.67
CA ARG A 5 -17.79 3.60 2.11
C ARG A 5 -16.89 4.05 0.96
N THR A 6 -16.55 3.15 0.04
CA THR A 6 -15.72 3.45 -1.14
C THR A 6 -16.45 4.41 -2.09
N GLU A 7 -17.73 4.16 -2.36
CA GLU A 7 -18.58 5.06 -3.15
C GLU A 7 -18.63 6.46 -2.54
N ILE A 8 -18.86 6.55 -1.22
CA ILE A 8 -18.83 7.84 -0.48
C ILE A 8 -17.48 8.51 -0.71
N THR A 9 -16.37 7.84 -0.40
CA THR A 9 -15.06 8.48 -0.41
C THR A 9 -14.60 8.92 -1.80
N GLU A 10 -14.99 8.22 -2.86
CA GLU A 10 -14.55 8.50 -4.22
C GLU A 10 -15.48 9.48 -4.94
N ILE A 11 -16.78 9.21 -4.93
CA ILE A 11 -17.77 10.01 -5.68
C ILE A 11 -17.92 11.39 -5.06
N VAL A 12 -18.00 11.49 -3.72
CA VAL A 12 -18.15 12.76 -3.02
C VAL A 12 -16.93 13.65 -3.22
N THR A 13 -15.72 13.05 -3.24
CA THR A 13 -14.49 13.76 -3.58
C THR A 13 -14.57 14.35 -4.98
N GLY A 14 -15.11 13.61 -5.96
CA GLY A 14 -15.34 14.14 -7.32
C GLY A 14 -16.39 15.26 -7.35
N LEU A 15 -17.55 15.07 -6.71
CA LEU A 15 -18.63 16.06 -6.69
C LEU A 15 -18.19 17.42 -6.12
N ALA A 16 -17.37 17.40 -5.07
CA ALA A 16 -16.84 18.61 -4.45
C ALA A 16 -15.94 19.44 -5.39
N MET A 17 -15.43 18.85 -6.47
CA MET A 17 -14.60 19.58 -7.44
C MET A 17 -15.41 20.46 -8.40
N LEU A 18 -16.73 20.28 -8.47
CA LEU A 18 -17.60 20.95 -9.45
C LEU A 18 -18.05 22.35 -9.01
N GLY A 19 -17.68 22.80 -7.80
CA GLY A 19 -17.97 24.14 -7.33
C GLY A 19 -19.40 24.34 -6.80
N PHE A 20 -20.12 23.26 -6.50
CA PHE A 20 -21.39 23.34 -5.76
C PHE A 20 -21.18 23.94 -4.36
N ARG A 21 -22.23 24.51 -3.78
CA ARG A 21 -22.16 25.12 -2.46
C ARG A 21 -21.94 24.10 -1.36
N ASP A 22 -22.66 22.99 -1.46
CA ASP A 22 -22.65 21.89 -0.51
C ASP A 22 -23.00 20.56 -1.19
N LEU A 23 -22.79 19.47 -0.45
CA LEU A 23 -23.03 18.12 -0.92
C LEU A 23 -24.51 17.85 -1.23
N ASP A 24 -25.43 18.43 -0.47
CA ASP A 24 -26.85 18.17 -0.62
C ASP A 24 -27.37 18.77 -1.94
N GLU A 25 -26.84 19.93 -2.35
CA GLU A 25 -27.04 20.48 -3.69
C GLU A 25 -26.49 19.54 -4.78
N ALA A 26 -25.25 19.08 -4.65
CA ALA A 26 -24.60 18.23 -5.65
C ALA A 26 -25.34 16.90 -5.86
N LEU A 27 -25.77 16.23 -4.78
CA LEU A 27 -26.54 14.97 -4.84
C LEU A 27 -27.93 15.16 -5.46
N ARG A 28 -28.55 16.33 -5.28
CA ARG A 28 -29.86 16.67 -5.85
C ARG A 28 -29.77 16.95 -7.35
N VAL A 29 -28.72 17.63 -7.78
CA VAL A 29 -28.49 17.99 -9.19
C VAL A 29 -28.10 16.78 -10.04
N ARG A 30 -27.34 15.83 -9.47
CA ARG A 30 -26.83 14.63 -10.17
C ARG A 30 -26.11 15.01 -11.48
N PRO A 31 -24.99 15.75 -11.37
CA PRO A 31 -24.36 16.39 -12.52
C PRO A 31 -23.88 15.38 -13.57
N MET A 32 -24.21 15.66 -14.83
CA MET A 32 -23.79 14.84 -15.98
C MET A 32 -22.27 14.88 -16.26
N SER A 33 -21.54 15.80 -15.62
CA SER A 33 -20.08 15.87 -15.70
C SER A 33 -19.38 14.76 -14.93
N VAL A 34 -20.06 14.08 -13.99
CA VAL A 34 -19.51 12.88 -13.34
C VAL A 34 -20.00 11.65 -14.10
N VAL A 35 -19.09 10.99 -14.80
CA VAL A 35 -19.41 9.88 -15.71
C VAL A 35 -19.09 8.53 -15.07
N ASN A 36 -19.70 7.47 -15.61
CA ASN A 36 -19.73 6.10 -15.07
C ASN A 36 -20.49 5.97 -13.74
N LEU A 37 -21.40 6.90 -13.46
CA LEU A 37 -22.34 6.80 -12.35
C LEU A 37 -23.75 6.48 -12.85
N GLU A 38 -24.32 5.45 -12.27
CA GLU A 38 -25.75 5.11 -12.43
C GLU A 38 -26.59 5.79 -11.35
N THR A 39 -27.89 5.95 -11.62
CA THR A 39 -28.89 6.50 -10.70
C THR A 39 -28.84 5.84 -9.31
N GLU A 40 -28.63 4.52 -9.26
CA GLU A 40 -28.54 3.74 -8.02
C GLU A 40 -27.42 4.25 -7.09
N HIS A 41 -26.29 4.72 -7.64
CA HIS A 41 -25.20 5.26 -6.82
C HIS A 41 -25.64 6.55 -6.11
N TYR A 42 -26.34 7.45 -6.81
CA TYR A 42 -26.84 8.68 -6.22
C TYR A 42 -27.91 8.41 -5.15
N GLU A 43 -28.79 7.43 -5.37
CA GLU A 43 -29.79 7.01 -4.39
C GLU A 43 -29.14 6.47 -3.13
N ARG A 44 -28.18 5.54 -3.27
CA ARG A 44 -27.44 4.97 -2.14
C ARG A 44 -26.65 6.02 -1.36
N LEU A 45 -26.03 7.00 -2.03
CA LEU A 45 -25.34 8.11 -1.37
C LEU A 45 -26.33 9.04 -0.63
N THR A 46 -27.49 9.32 -1.22
CA THR A 46 -28.53 10.16 -0.61
C THR A 46 -29.09 9.49 0.65
N ASP A 47 -29.41 8.20 0.58
CA ASP A 47 -29.91 7.42 1.71
C ASP A 47 -28.87 7.33 2.83
N ALA A 48 -27.62 7.07 2.48
CA ALA A 48 -26.51 7.06 3.43
C ALA A 48 -26.32 8.41 4.12
N ARG A 49 -26.39 9.51 3.36
CA ARG A 49 -26.29 10.88 3.89
C ARG A 49 -27.45 11.21 4.83
N ALA A 50 -28.68 10.84 4.47
CA ALA A 50 -29.86 11.05 5.30
C ALA A 50 -29.81 10.24 6.61
N SER A 51 -29.17 9.06 6.59
CA SER A 51 -29.02 8.20 7.78
C SER A 51 -27.99 8.71 8.80
N GLY A 52 -27.05 9.57 8.39
CA GLY A 52 -25.94 10.04 9.24
C GLY A 52 -24.89 8.99 9.61
N SER A 53 -24.93 7.77 9.05
CA SER A 53 -24.02 6.68 9.47
C SER A 53 -22.55 6.84 9.04
N HIS A 54 -22.26 7.83 8.18
CA HIS A 54 -20.96 8.03 7.52
C HIS A 54 -20.54 9.51 7.45
N ASP A 55 -21.02 10.37 8.36
CA ASP A 55 -20.82 11.82 8.28
C ASP A 55 -19.35 12.23 8.16
N ARG A 56 -18.47 11.58 8.93
CA ARG A 56 -17.03 11.85 8.85
C ARG A 56 -16.46 11.54 7.47
N GLU A 57 -16.84 10.43 6.85
CA GLU A 57 -16.38 10.09 5.50
C GLU A 57 -16.91 11.09 4.46
N PHE A 58 -18.17 11.50 4.57
CA PHE A 58 -18.75 12.52 3.68
C PHE A 58 -18.02 13.86 3.79
N GLU A 59 -17.84 14.37 5.01
CA GLU A 59 -17.16 15.64 5.27
C GLU A 59 -15.71 15.60 4.77
N THR A 60 -14.98 14.54 5.11
CA THR A 60 -13.57 14.40 4.71
C THR A 60 -13.43 14.32 3.19
N ALA A 61 -14.29 13.53 2.52
CA ALA A 61 -14.28 13.42 1.06
C ALA A 61 -14.63 14.75 0.37
N TRP A 62 -15.64 15.45 0.89
CA TRP A 62 -16.03 16.76 0.38
C TRP A 62 -14.89 17.78 0.50
N GLU A 63 -14.28 17.88 1.68
CA GLU A 63 -13.17 18.80 1.91
C GLU A 63 -11.95 18.48 1.04
N ASN A 64 -11.66 17.19 0.84
CA ASN A 64 -10.58 16.73 -0.05
C ASN A 64 -10.77 17.20 -1.49
N GLY A 65 -11.97 17.02 -2.05
CA GLY A 65 -12.26 17.45 -3.41
C GLY A 65 -12.24 18.98 -3.55
N HIS A 66 -12.75 19.69 -2.54
CA HIS A 66 -12.76 21.15 -2.51
C HIS A 66 -11.36 21.77 -2.48
N ILE A 67 -10.45 21.20 -1.67
CA ILE A 67 -9.05 21.64 -1.62
C ILE A 67 -8.36 21.34 -2.95
N PHE A 68 -8.52 20.14 -3.49
CA PHE A 68 -7.95 19.82 -4.79
C PHE A 68 -8.47 20.75 -5.90
N ALA A 69 -9.74 21.14 -5.85
CA ALA A 69 -10.32 22.07 -6.81
C ALA A 69 -9.65 23.45 -6.77
N ARG A 70 -9.17 23.89 -5.60
CA ARG A 70 -8.60 25.22 -5.38
C ARG A 70 -7.07 25.25 -5.47
N ALA A 71 -6.40 24.15 -5.15
CA ALA A 71 -4.96 24.06 -5.09
C ALA A 71 -4.28 24.42 -6.42
N ASP A 72 -3.11 25.06 -6.32
CA ASP A 72 -2.31 25.48 -7.48
C ASP A 72 -1.80 24.29 -8.31
N ASP A 73 -1.47 23.18 -7.66
CA ASP A 73 -1.13 21.93 -8.33
C ASP A 73 -2.38 21.12 -8.75
N GLY A 74 -3.57 21.50 -8.27
CA GLY A 74 -4.85 20.89 -8.60
C GLY A 74 -5.56 21.61 -9.75
N LEU A 75 -6.85 21.94 -9.57
CA LEU A 75 -7.66 22.55 -10.64
C LEU A 75 -7.56 24.08 -10.70
N ARG A 76 -6.88 24.75 -9.77
CA ARG A 76 -6.70 26.22 -9.74
C ARG A 76 -8.01 27.00 -9.79
N GLY A 77 -9.04 26.49 -9.12
CA GLY A 77 -10.39 27.07 -9.08
C GLY A 77 -11.22 26.85 -10.35
N ARG A 78 -10.70 26.15 -11.36
CA ARG A 78 -11.45 25.86 -12.59
C ARG A 78 -12.39 24.66 -12.36
N PRO A 79 -13.70 24.79 -12.62
CA PRO A 79 -14.59 23.64 -12.65
C PRO A 79 -14.17 22.65 -13.76
N PRO A 80 -14.06 21.35 -13.46
CA PRO A 80 -13.73 20.36 -14.47
C PRO A 80 -14.92 20.14 -15.42
N TRP A 81 -14.65 19.73 -16.65
CA TRP A 81 -15.66 19.37 -17.63
C TRP A 81 -16.14 17.92 -17.47
N SER A 82 -15.23 17.03 -17.07
CA SER A 82 -15.52 15.61 -16.87
C SER A 82 -14.75 15.04 -15.67
N ILE A 83 -15.45 14.24 -14.87
CA ILE A 83 -14.89 13.43 -13.79
C ILE A 83 -15.30 11.99 -14.04
N GLU A 84 -14.36 11.16 -14.48
CA GLU A 84 -14.56 9.72 -14.65
C GLU A 84 -14.32 9.02 -13.31
N TRP A 85 -15.39 8.44 -12.74
CA TRP A 85 -15.23 7.46 -11.67
C TRP A 85 -14.90 6.09 -12.27
N LYS A 86 -13.84 5.44 -11.79
CA LYS A 86 -13.47 4.11 -12.29
C LYS A 86 -14.17 2.97 -11.55
N GLY A 87 -14.67 3.24 -10.35
CA GLY A 87 -15.32 2.25 -9.50
C GLY A 87 -14.47 0.99 -9.27
N PRO A 88 -15.10 -0.19 -9.12
CA PRO A 88 -14.38 -1.43 -8.79
C PRO A 88 -13.65 -2.04 -9.98
N HIS A 89 -13.79 -1.44 -11.17
CA HIS A 89 -13.24 -1.99 -12.39
C HIS A 89 -11.71 -1.94 -12.30
N LYS A 90 -11.07 -3.09 -12.46
CA LYS A 90 -9.64 -3.16 -12.70
C LYS A 90 -9.44 -2.95 -14.19
N PRO A 91 -8.84 -1.84 -14.65
CA PRO A 91 -8.58 -1.66 -16.06
C PRO A 91 -7.64 -2.77 -16.55
N PRO A 92 -7.74 -3.19 -17.82
CA PRO A 92 -6.80 -4.15 -18.39
C PRO A 92 -5.40 -3.52 -18.49
N GLY A 93 -4.37 -4.14 -17.91
CA GLY A 93 -2.98 -3.67 -18.01
C GLY A 93 -2.15 -3.87 -16.74
N TYR A 94 -0.83 -3.81 -16.87
CA TYR A 94 0.12 -4.30 -15.86
C TYR A 94 0.71 -3.23 -14.94
N GLU A 95 0.84 -1.99 -15.41
CA GLU A 95 1.41 -0.87 -14.65
C GLU A 95 0.41 0.28 -14.70
N GLN A 96 -0.36 0.43 -13.62
CA GLN A 96 -1.39 1.45 -13.55
C GLN A 96 -1.10 2.37 -12.38
N VAL A 97 -1.03 3.66 -12.69
CA VAL A 97 -1.18 4.71 -11.70
C VAL A 97 -2.48 4.43 -10.93
N PRO A 98 -2.42 4.27 -9.59
CA PRO A 98 -3.63 4.07 -8.80
C PRO A 98 -4.47 5.33 -8.94
N ALA A 99 -5.60 5.25 -9.62
CA ALA A 99 -6.46 6.40 -9.83
C ALA A 99 -7.91 5.93 -9.87
N ASP A 100 -8.65 6.34 -8.86
CA ASP A 100 -10.06 6.04 -8.64
C ASP A 100 -10.94 7.07 -9.37
N LEU A 101 -10.42 8.30 -9.51
CA LEU A 101 -10.99 9.36 -10.35
C LEU A 101 -9.98 9.77 -11.43
N ARG A 102 -10.51 10.11 -12.61
CA ARG A 102 -9.77 10.78 -13.68
C ARG A 102 -10.52 12.03 -14.11
N ILE A 103 -9.86 13.18 -14.01
CA ILE A 103 -10.49 14.49 -14.24
C ILE A 103 -9.95 15.08 -15.55
N ASP A 104 -10.85 15.47 -16.45
CA ASP A 104 -10.58 16.05 -17.76
C ASP A 104 -9.55 15.27 -18.59
N HIS A 105 -9.47 13.95 -18.38
CA HIS A 105 -8.44 13.07 -18.93
C HIS A 105 -6.99 13.37 -18.55
N VAL A 106 -6.74 14.36 -17.68
CA VAL A 106 -5.42 14.89 -17.33
C VAL A 106 -5.01 14.51 -15.91
N TYR A 107 -5.88 14.78 -14.92
CA TYR A 107 -5.53 14.55 -13.52
C TYR A 107 -5.94 13.14 -13.10
N LEU A 108 -5.02 12.46 -12.43
CA LEU A 108 -5.22 11.13 -11.86
C LEU A 108 -5.28 11.26 -10.34
N VAL A 109 -6.40 10.87 -9.74
CA VAL A 109 -6.62 11.02 -8.29
C VAL A 109 -6.91 9.66 -7.67
N SER A 110 -6.12 9.28 -6.68
CA SER A 110 -6.36 8.13 -5.82
C SER A 110 -7.01 8.57 -4.51
N CYS A 111 -8.12 7.94 -4.17
CA CYS A 111 -8.83 8.11 -2.92
C CYS A 111 -8.30 7.10 -1.90
N LYS A 112 -7.55 7.55 -0.89
CA LYS A 112 -6.86 6.66 0.06
C LYS A 112 -7.24 6.93 1.51
N TYR A 113 -8.06 6.06 2.08
CA TYR A 113 -8.60 6.20 3.43
C TYR A 113 -8.15 5.04 4.32
N GLY A 114 -7.41 5.34 5.39
CA GLY A 114 -7.10 4.40 6.48
C GLY A 114 -6.11 3.27 6.13
N SER A 115 -5.24 3.46 5.14
CA SER A 115 -4.22 2.46 4.77
C SER A 115 -2.85 3.09 4.56
N SER A 116 -1.81 2.55 5.19
CA SER A 116 -0.40 2.91 4.94
C SER A 116 0.25 2.03 3.86
N ILE A 117 -0.50 1.09 3.27
CA ILE A 117 0.04 0.12 2.31
C ILE A 117 0.39 0.84 1.01
N LEU A 118 1.65 0.72 0.60
CA LEU A 118 2.16 1.15 -0.70
C LEU A 118 2.05 0.03 -1.72
N HIS A 119 2.36 -1.22 -1.38
CA HIS A 119 2.32 -2.33 -2.35
C HIS A 119 1.75 -3.60 -1.72
N ASN A 120 1.03 -4.37 -2.53
CA ASN A 120 0.73 -5.77 -2.23
C ASN A 120 1.15 -6.62 -3.43
N VAL A 121 2.25 -7.34 -3.29
CA VAL A 121 2.92 -8.09 -4.37
C VAL A 121 3.41 -9.44 -3.89
N SER A 122 3.87 -10.32 -4.79
CA SER A 122 4.62 -11.50 -4.35
C SER A 122 5.96 -11.08 -3.74
N PRO A 123 6.47 -11.80 -2.73
CA PRO A 123 7.78 -11.51 -2.15
C PRO A 123 8.92 -11.51 -3.17
N SER A 124 8.92 -12.43 -4.13
CA SER A 124 9.94 -12.48 -5.20
C SER A 124 9.93 -11.24 -6.10
N HIS A 125 8.75 -10.67 -6.38
CA HIS A 125 8.65 -9.44 -7.15
C HIS A 125 9.25 -8.24 -6.41
N LEU A 126 9.15 -8.22 -5.08
CA LEU A 126 9.75 -7.19 -4.26
C LEU A 126 11.26 -7.40 -4.05
N PHE A 127 11.65 -8.53 -3.45
CA PHE A 127 13.00 -8.72 -2.93
C PHE A 127 14.01 -9.12 -4.02
N ASP A 128 13.62 -9.94 -5.00
CA ASP A 128 14.54 -10.39 -6.05
C ASP A 128 14.55 -9.43 -7.24
N ARG A 129 13.38 -8.85 -7.56
CA ARG A 129 13.21 -8.01 -8.75
C ARG A 129 13.13 -6.52 -8.45
N ALA A 130 13.22 -6.10 -7.19
CA ALA A 130 13.19 -4.70 -6.81
C ALA A 130 11.97 -3.94 -7.39
N LEU A 131 10.81 -4.61 -7.42
CA LEU A 131 9.57 -4.14 -8.05
C LEU A 131 9.70 -3.75 -9.54
N ALA A 132 10.77 -4.17 -10.22
CA ALA A 132 10.91 -4.03 -11.66
C ALA A 132 10.00 -5.03 -12.36
N GLU A 133 9.33 -4.59 -13.44
CA GLU A 133 8.51 -5.34 -14.40
C GLU A 133 8.04 -6.74 -13.95
N LYS A 134 6.72 -6.89 -13.77
CA LYS A 134 6.11 -8.20 -13.50
C LYS A 134 6.22 -9.13 -14.72
N ARG A 135 7.30 -9.91 -14.83
CA ARG A 135 7.26 -11.18 -15.57
C ARG A 135 6.49 -12.21 -14.74
N VAL A 136 5.45 -12.81 -15.30
CA VAL A 136 4.72 -13.91 -14.68
C VAL A 136 5.57 -15.18 -14.77
N GLU A 137 6.62 -15.26 -13.96
CA GLU A 137 7.26 -16.54 -13.68
C GLU A 137 6.67 -17.07 -12.38
N ARG A 138 6.14 -18.29 -12.44
CA ARG A 138 5.77 -19.04 -11.24
C ARG A 138 7.07 -19.37 -10.49
N GLY A 139 7.47 -18.49 -9.58
CA GLY A 139 8.55 -18.77 -8.63
C GLY A 139 8.17 -19.92 -7.69
N SER A 140 9.17 -20.52 -7.06
CA SER A 140 9.00 -21.47 -5.96
C SER A 140 8.32 -20.81 -4.75
N ASP A 141 7.72 -21.60 -3.86
CA ASP A 141 7.12 -21.10 -2.61
C ASP A 141 8.18 -20.31 -1.82
N TRP A 142 7.86 -19.04 -1.51
CA TRP A 142 8.81 -18.12 -0.87
C TRP A 142 9.37 -18.69 0.43
N PHE A 143 8.53 -19.30 1.26
CA PHE A 143 8.93 -19.82 2.57
C PHE A 143 9.83 -21.05 2.45
N VAL A 144 9.56 -21.92 1.49
CA VAL A 144 10.43 -23.05 1.15
C VAL A 144 11.79 -22.54 0.65
N SER A 145 11.81 -21.47 -0.14
CA SER A 145 13.06 -20.94 -0.68
C SER A 145 13.91 -20.16 0.33
N THR A 146 13.29 -19.55 1.35
CA THR A 146 13.97 -18.62 2.28
C THR A 146 14.28 -19.23 3.63
N ALA A 147 13.44 -20.14 4.12
CA ALA A 147 13.60 -20.75 5.43
C ALA A 147 13.11 -22.21 5.42
N PRO A 148 13.67 -23.10 4.58
CA PRO A 148 13.16 -24.47 4.41
C PRO A 148 13.11 -25.26 5.72
N SER A 149 14.21 -25.26 6.49
CA SER A 149 14.28 -25.99 7.77
C SER A 149 13.31 -25.43 8.80
N ALA A 150 13.32 -24.11 9.03
CA ALA A 150 12.43 -23.49 10.01
C ALA A 150 10.94 -23.61 9.62
N TYR A 151 10.64 -23.58 8.31
CA TYR A 151 9.28 -23.80 7.81
C TYR A 151 8.82 -25.23 8.07
N GLN A 152 9.69 -26.21 7.81
CA GLN A 152 9.43 -27.61 8.07
C GLN A 152 9.25 -27.88 9.57
N GLU A 153 10.09 -27.33 10.43
CA GLU A 153 10.00 -27.49 11.89
C GLU A 153 8.69 -26.89 12.44
N LEU A 154 8.33 -25.68 12.01
CA LEU A 154 7.05 -25.05 12.35
C LEU A 154 5.87 -25.93 11.90
N TYR A 155 5.92 -26.42 10.67
CA TYR A 155 4.88 -27.31 10.13
C TYR A 155 4.73 -28.57 10.97
N THR A 156 5.83 -29.27 11.26
CA THR A 156 5.83 -30.49 12.09
C THR A 156 5.26 -30.22 13.49
N ALA A 157 5.62 -29.11 14.13
CA ALA A 157 5.04 -28.75 15.43
C ALA A 157 3.54 -28.46 15.35
N CYS A 158 3.10 -27.76 14.31
CA CYS A 158 1.67 -27.54 14.07
C CYS A 158 0.91 -28.84 13.83
N LEU A 159 1.51 -29.83 13.15
CA LEU A 159 0.88 -31.15 12.99
C LEU A 159 0.69 -31.86 14.33
N VAL A 160 1.72 -31.87 15.18
CA VAL A 160 1.65 -32.48 16.52
C VAL A 160 0.59 -31.79 17.39
N ASP A 161 0.56 -30.46 17.40
CA ASP A 161 -0.40 -29.69 18.19
C ASP A 161 -1.85 -29.88 17.73
N THR A 162 -2.06 -30.18 16.44
CA THR A 162 -3.38 -30.40 15.85
C THR A 162 -3.78 -31.87 15.78
N GLY A 163 -2.86 -32.80 16.09
CA GLY A 163 -3.04 -34.25 15.93
C GLY A 163 -3.14 -34.71 14.48
N LEU A 164 -2.82 -33.85 13.50
CA LEU A 164 -2.89 -34.15 12.07
C LEU A 164 -1.67 -34.94 11.55
N ASP A 165 -0.73 -35.26 12.44
CA ASP A 165 0.40 -36.18 12.22
C ASP A 165 0.01 -37.66 12.29
N ARG A 166 -1.19 -37.97 12.80
CA ARG A 166 -1.66 -39.34 13.07
C ARG A 166 -2.90 -39.65 12.21
N ASP A 167 -3.18 -40.94 12.03
CA ASP A 167 -4.35 -41.52 11.32
C ASP A 167 -4.22 -41.75 9.78
N TYR A 168 -5.21 -42.47 9.24
CA TYR A 168 -5.32 -42.87 7.81
C TYR A 168 -5.41 -41.68 6.82
N ARG A 169 -5.54 -40.45 7.33
CA ARG A 169 -5.51 -39.20 6.54
C ARG A 169 -4.46 -38.24 7.07
N ALA A 170 -3.34 -38.74 7.59
CA ALA A 170 -2.21 -37.89 7.98
C ALA A 170 -1.83 -36.94 6.85
N LEU A 171 -1.45 -35.71 7.20
CA LEU A 171 -0.93 -34.75 6.22
C LEU A 171 0.46 -35.17 5.71
N PRO A 172 0.89 -34.71 4.52
CA PRO A 172 2.22 -35.04 3.97
C PRO A 172 3.35 -34.76 4.96
N ALA A 173 4.43 -35.54 4.90
CA ALA A 173 5.57 -35.36 5.80
C ALA A 173 6.28 -34.02 5.60
N LEU A 174 6.31 -33.52 4.35
CA LEU A 174 6.97 -32.27 3.99
C LEU A 174 5.95 -31.13 3.80
N ALA A 175 6.28 -29.95 4.33
CA ALA A 175 5.46 -28.76 4.18
C ALA A 175 5.34 -28.30 2.70
N ALA A 176 6.35 -28.61 1.88
CA ALA A 176 6.38 -28.30 0.46
C ALA A 176 5.35 -29.12 -0.36
N ASP A 177 4.93 -30.28 0.15
CA ASP A 177 4.02 -31.21 -0.53
C ASP A 177 2.55 -30.91 -0.21
N LEU A 178 2.26 -29.86 0.56
CA LEU A 178 0.90 -29.49 0.95
C LEU A 178 0.05 -29.06 -0.26
N GLU A 179 -0.98 -29.85 -0.55
CA GLU A 179 -2.01 -29.52 -1.54
C GLU A 179 -3.08 -28.55 -0.97
N THR A 180 -3.96 -28.07 -1.84
CA THR A 180 -5.02 -27.11 -1.45
C THR A 180 -5.98 -27.70 -0.40
N SER A 181 -6.30 -28.99 -0.51
CA SER A 181 -7.13 -29.73 0.46
C SER A 181 -6.45 -29.80 1.83
N ASP A 182 -5.17 -30.12 1.86
CA ASP A 182 -4.36 -30.23 3.08
C ASP A 182 -4.23 -28.89 3.81
N ARG A 183 -3.96 -27.82 3.05
CA ARG A 183 -3.89 -26.45 3.58
C ARG A 183 -5.19 -26.02 4.24
N LYS A 184 -6.34 -26.38 3.65
CA LYS A 184 -7.66 -26.12 4.25
C LYS A 184 -7.86 -26.88 5.56
N ARG A 185 -7.45 -28.14 5.62
CA ARG A 185 -7.55 -28.98 6.83
C ARG A 185 -6.68 -28.42 7.96
N LEU A 186 -5.41 -28.14 7.67
CA LEU A 186 -4.49 -27.57 8.66
C LEU A 186 -4.97 -26.21 9.16
N LYS A 187 -5.40 -25.32 8.25
CA LYS A 187 -5.97 -24.02 8.62
C LYS A 187 -7.20 -24.13 9.52
N ALA A 188 -8.06 -25.12 9.29
CA ALA A 188 -9.26 -25.32 10.09
C ALA A 188 -8.94 -25.80 11.52
N ALA A 189 -7.85 -26.56 11.69
CA ALA A 189 -7.40 -27.06 12.99
C ALA A 189 -6.60 -26.02 13.79
N LEU A 190 -5.91 -25.10 13.12
CA LEU A 190 -5.14 -24.05 13.77
C LEU A 190 -6.04 -22.92 14.34
N PRO A 191 -5.61 -22.25 15.43
CA PRO A 191 -6.31 -21.08 15.95
C PRO A 191 -6.48 -20.00 14.87
N LYS A 192 -7.74 -19.58 14.63
CA LYS A 192 -8.06 -18.55 13.63
C LYS A 192 -7.48 -17.18 13.98
N ARG A 193 -7.34 -16.88 15.28
CA ARG A 193 -6.80 -15.64 15.83
C ARG A 193 -5.95 -15.98 17.06
N GLY A 194 -4.92 -15.17 17.31
CA GLY A 194 -4.08 -15.29 18.50
C GLY A 194 -2.81 -16.12 18.31
N ARG A 195 -2.17 -16.38 19.44
CA ARG A 195 -0.93 -17.16 19.55
C ARG A 195 -1.19 -18.64 19.24
N LEU A 196 -0.17 -19.30 18.71
CA LEU A 196 -0.12 -20.75 18.65
C LEU A 196 0.18 -21.32 20.06
N PRO A 197 0.02 -22.63 20.29
CA PRO A 197 0.60 -23.28 21.47
C PRO A 197 2.10 -23.01 21.58
N ASP A 198 2.63 -23.02 22.81
CA ASP A 198 3.95 -22.44 23.11
C ASP A 198 5.09 -22.94 22.21
N LYS A 199 5.16 -24.26 21.95
CA LYS A 199 6.19 -24.84 21.08
C LYS A 199 6.05 -24.35 19.64
N SER A 200 4.85 -24.43 19.06
CA SER A 200 4.59 -23.93 17.71
C SER A 200 4.76 -22.42 17.60
N GLN A 201 4.47 -21.67 18.66
CA GLN A 201 4.66 -20.23 18.71
C GLN A 201 6.15 -19.84 18.71
N GLN A 202 6.98 -20.52 19.51
CA GLN A 202 8.43 -20.33 19.47
C GLN A 202 9.02 -20.65 18.09
N LEU A 203 8.60 -21.76 17.49
CA LEU A 203 9.02 -22.12 16.14
C LEU A 203 8.49 -21.15 15.08
N TYR A 204 7.33 -20.55 15.29
CA TYR A 204 6.79 -19.52 14.41
C TYR A 204 7.61 -18.23 14.47
N GLU A 205 8.08 -17.85 15.66
CA GLU A 205 8.98 -16.69 15.84
C GLU A 205 10.35 -16.94 15.19
N GLN A 206 10.91 -18.15 15.33
CA GLN A 206 12.16 -18.55 14.66
C GLN A 206 12.01 -18.57 13.14
N PHE A 207 10.94 -19.19 12.63
CA PHE A 207 10.59 -19.15 11.22
C PHE A 207 10.44 -17.73 10.70
N SER A 208 9.76 -16.86 11.46
CA SER A 208 9.55 -15.46 11.09
C SER A 208 10.87 -14.70 10.93
N MET A 209 11.78 -14.86 11.89
CA MET A 209 13.11 -14.25 11.83
C MET A 209 13.96 -14.82 10.68
N ALA A 210 13.92 -16.14 10.45
CA ALA A 210 14.66 -16.78 9.37
C ALA A 210 14.21 -16.28 7.99
N VAL A 211 12.90 -16.20 7.76
CA VAL A 211 12.33 -15.65 6.52
C VAL A 211 12.70 -14.17 6.37
N ALA A 212 12.55 -13.36 7.42
CA ALA A 212 12.89 -11.94 7.39
C ALA A 212 14.37 -11.72 7.04
N THR A 213 15.27 -12.48 7.66
CA THR A 213 16.73 -12.38 7.44
C THR A 213 17.07 -12.72 6.00
N ALA A 214 16.63 -13.87 5.51
CA ALA A 214 16.89 -14.30 4.14
C ALA A 214 16.27 -13.33 3.11
N SER A 215 15.08 -12.79 3.38
CA SER A 215 14.45 -11.77 2.53
C SER A 215 15.24 -10.46 2.49
N ALA A 216 15.70 -9.96 3.64
CA ALA A 216 16.51 -8.75 3.71
C ALA A 216 17.85 -8.93 2.98
N ASP A 217 18.50 -10.09 3.12
CA ASP A 217 19.74 -10.43 2.43
C ASP A 217 19.57 -10.48 0.91
N ARG A 218 18.49 -11.10 0.43
CA ARG A 218 18.15 -11.12 -1.00
C ARG A 218 17.91 -9.72 -1.53
N TRP A 219 17.18 -8.89 -0.78
CA TRP A 219 16.91 -7.52 -1.19
C TRP A 219 18.17 -6.67 -1.29
N ARG A 220 19.04 -6.73 -0.28
CA ARG A 220 20.34 -6.03 -0.33
C ARG A 220 21.19 -6.53 -1.49
N SER A 221 21.16 -7.83 -1.76
CA SER A 221 21.90 -8.45 -2.87
C SER A 221 21.40 -8.06 -4.25
N SER A 222 20.13 -7.66 -4.40
CA SER A 222 19.54 -7.15 -5.65
C SER A 222 19.76 -5.65 -5.87
N LEU A 223 20.24 -4.92 -4.86
CA LEU A 223 20.45 -3.45 -4.89
C LEU A 223 21.93 -3.07 -4.72
N ARG A 224 22.76 -3.45 -5.68
CA ARG A 224 24.23 -3.35 -5.58
C ARG A 224 24.75 -1.95 -5.89
N THR A 225 24.07 -1.23 -6.77
CA THR A 225 24.48 0.09 -7.24
C THR A 225 23.60 1.20 -6.65
N ALA A 226 24.13 2.42 -6.58
CA ALA A 226 23.36 3.60 -6.16
C ALA A 226 22.12 3.83 -7.05
N ARG A 227 22.26 3.58 -8.35
CA ARG A 227 21.15 3.70 -9.32
C ARG A 227 20.02 2.69 -9.05
N GLU A 228 20.35 1.45 -8.69
CA GLU A 228 19.34 0.43 -8.34
C GLU A 228 18.61 0.80 -7.05
N ARG A 229 19.34 1.29 -6.04
CA ARG A 229 18.76 1.78 -4.77
C ARG A 229 17.82 2.95 -4.98
N GLU A 230 18.22 3.90 -5.81
CA GLU A 230 17.38 5.05 -6.18
C GLU A 230 16.11 4.61 -6.92
N ALA A 231 16.24 3.76 -7.94
CA ALA A 231 15.10 3.21 -8.65
C ALA A 231 14.17 2.38 -7.74
N MET A 232 14.72 1.64 -6.79
CA MET A 232 13.95 0.91 -5.78
C MET A 232 13.13 1.86 -4.91
N LEU A 233 13.75 2.94 -4.40
CA LEU A 233 13.04 3.94 -3.60
C LEU A 233 11.88 4.56 -4.38
N TRP A 234 12.11 4.94 -5.63
CA TRP A 234 11.04 5.48 -6.48
C TRP A 234 9.89 4.50 -6.66
N ARG A 235 10.18 3.22 -6.89
CA ARG A 235 9.15 2.18 -7.01
C ARG A 235 8.40 1.97 -5.70
N LEU A 236 9.09 1.95 -4.55
CA LEU A 236 8.43 1.91 -3.24
C LEU A 236 7.45 3.07 -3.11
N LEU A 237 7.93 4.30 -3.31
CA LEU A 237 7.16 5.53 -3.22
C LEU A 237 6.16 5.74 -4.37
N ARG A 238 6.11 4.82 -5.33
CA ARG A 238 5.26 4.88 -6.53
C ARG A 238 5.46 6.16 -7.35
N LEU A 239 6.69 6.67 -7.45
CA LEU A 239 6.99 7.72 -8.42
C LEU A 239 6.92 7.11 -9.83
N GLN A 240 6.02 7.64 -10.65
CA GLN A 240 5.73 7.14 -12.00
C GLN A 240 6.14 8.15 -13.06
N ALA A 241 6.01 7.80 -14.34
CA ALA A 241 6.31 8.69 -15.45
C ALA A 241 5.42 9.95 -15.50
N ALA A 242 4.23 9.88 -14.90
CA ALA A 242 3.31 11.00 -14.75
C ALA A 242 2.94 11.20 -13.27
N PRO A 243 2.78 12.46 -12.81
CA PRO A 243 2.33 12.74 -11.46
C PRO A 243 0.87 12.33 -11.28
N TYR A 244 0.51 12.06 -10.04
CA TYR A 244 -0.88 11.80 -9.65
C TYR A 244 -1.11 12.30 -8.23
N PHE A 245 -2.36 12.35 -7.80
CA PHE A 245 -2.74 12.94 -6.53
C PHE A 245 -3.30 11.87 -5.60
N VAL A 246 -3.00 12.00 -4.32
CA VAL A 246 -3.61 11.21 -3.27
C VAL A 246 -4.44 12.15 -2.43
N LEU A 247 -5.74 11.84 -2.36
CA LEU A 247 -6.72 12.52 -1.55
C LEU A 247 -7.33 11.51 -0.58
N GLY A 248 -7.43 11.83 0.70
CA GLY A 248 -8.01 10.93 1.68
C GLY A 248 -7.68 11.30 3.10
N ALA A 249 -7.53 10.29 3.94
CA ALA A 249 -7.18 10.49 5.34
C ALA A 249 -6.46 9.27 5.93
N THR A 250 -5.63 9.51 6.94
CA THR A 250 -4.97 8.45 7.73
C THR A 250 -6.01 7.69 8.57
N THR A 251 -5.58 6.65 9.27
CA THR A 251 -6.46 5.90 10.20
C THR A 251 -6.87 6.74 11.42
N SER A 252 -6.02 7.67 11.88
CA SER A 252 -6.40 8.69 12.88
C SER A 252 -7.32 9.76 12.28
N GLY A 253 -7.39 9.82 10.95
CA GLY A 253 -8.21 10.70 10.13
C GLY A 253 -7.61 12.08 9.93
N GLU A 254 -6.28 12.18 9.98
CA GLU A 254 -5.54 13.32 9.48
C GLU A 254 -5.64 13.37 7.95
N PRO A 255 -5.85 14.54 7.33
CA PRO A 255 -5.99 14.63 5.88
C PRO A 255 -4.73 14.20 5.13
N LEU A 256 -4.92 13.40 4.09
CA LEU A 256 -3.89 13.04 3.12
C LEU A 256 -4.19 13.74 1.80
N ARG A 257 -3.54 14.88 1.57
CA ARG A 257 -3.72 15.72 0.38
C ARG A 257 -2.35 16.05 -0.19
N TYR A 258 -1.92 15.36 -1.23
CA TYR A 258 -0.62 15.59 -1.85
C TYR A 258 -0.54 15.11 -3.29
N ARG A 259 0.30 15.76 -4.08
CA ARG A 259 0.76 15.29 -5.38
C ARG A 259 1.95 14.35 -5.19
N VAL A 260 1.89 13.16 -5.76
CA VAL A 260 3.04 12.29 -5.96
C VAL A 260 3.75 12.75 -7.24
N GLY A 261 5.01 13.16 -7.10
CA GLY A 261 5.83 13.58 -8.22
C GLY A 261 6.34 12.42 -9.07
N THR A 262 7.18 12.76 -10.03
CA THR A 262 7.87 11.84 -10.92
C THR A 262 9.33 11.63 -10.48
N PRO A 263 10.04 10.62 -11.00
CA PRO A 263 11.48 10.51 -10.83
C PRO A 263 12.26 11.76 -11.27
N TRP A 264 11.74 12.51 -12.24
CA TRP A 264 12.32 13.78 -12.69
C TRP A 264 12.19 14.86 -11.62
N ASP A 265 10.99 15.05 -11.08
CA ASP A 265 10.75 16.00 -9.97
C ASP A 265 11.62 15.65 -8.76
N PHE A 266 11.77 14.34 -8.49
CA PHE A 266 12.62 13.87 -7.41
C PHE A 266 14.07 14.29 -7.63
N ARG A 267 14.70 13.97 -8.77
CA ARG A 267 16.12 14.27 -9.02
C ARG A 267 16.45 15.76 -9.07
N ASN A 268 15.47 16.60 -9.43
CA ASN A 268 15.70 18.04 -9.51
C ASN A 268 15.93 18.65 -8.12
N ARG A 269 15.28 18.12 -7.08
CA ARG A 269 15.32 18.66 -5.72
C ARG A 269 16.01 17.75 -4.72
N PHE A 270 15.89 16.45 -4.87
CA PHE A 270 16.29 15.46 -3.88
C PHE A 270 17.41 14.57 -4.40
N GLU A 271 18.26 14.10 -3.48
CA GLU A 271 19.32 13.16 -3.77
C GLU A 271 19.34 12.03 -2.74
N LEU A 272 19.24 10.79 -3.20
CA LEU A 272 19.36 9.61 -2.34
C LEU A 272 20.81 9.45 -1.87
N LYS A 273 21.04 9.44 -0.54
CA LYS A 273 22.35 9.20 0.05
C LYS A 273 22.55 7.75 0.49
N SER A 274 21.53 7.14 1.10
CA SER A 274 21.57 5.73 1.49
C SER A 274 20.21 5.06 1.41
N PHE A 275 20.23 3.74 1.21
CA PHE A 275 19.06 2.87 1.28
C PHE A 275 19.49 1.56 1.94
N ASP A 276 18.86 1.22 3.06
CA ASP A 276 19.17 0.05 3.87
C ASP A 276 17.90 -0.76 4.17
N ALA A 277 18.06 -2.07 4.36
CA ALA A 277 16.99 -2.98 4.75
C ALA A 277 17.51 -4.04 5.72
N TRP A 278 16.73 -4.37 6.74
CA TRP A 278 17.12 -5.32 7.80
C TRP A 278 15.91 -6.10 8.35
N PRO A 279 16.11 -7.32 8.87
CA PRO A 279 15.03 -8.08 9.48
C PRO A 279 14.60 -7.47 10.82
N GLU A 280 13.33 -7.65 11.18
CA GLU A 280 12.79 -7.25 12.49
C GLU A 280 11.96 -8.37 13.12
N SER A 281 12.07 -8.49 14.45
CA SER A 281 11.23 -9.39 15.25
C SER A 281 9.91 -8.70 15.59
N ALA A 282 8.85 -9.01 14.83
CA ALA A 282 7.55 -8.35 14.98
C ALA A 282 6.38 -9.34 15.05
N GLY A 283 6.62 -10.58 15.50
CA GLY A 283 5.60 -11.63 15.63
C GLY A 283 5.11 -12.22 14.30
N GLN A 284 5.59 -11.73 13.16
CA GLN A 284 5.47 -12.29 11.82
C GLN A 284 6.73 -11.93 11.03
N PRO A 285 7.02 -12.58 9.88
CA PRO A 285 8.22 -12.22 9.11
C PRO A 285 8.13 -10.78 8.61
N MET A 286 9.06 -9.93 9.04
CA MET A 286 9.07 -8.50 8.75
C MET A 286 10.46 -8.00 8.34
N VAL A 287 10.51 -7.18 7.30
CA VAL A 287 11.73 -6.50 6.84
C VAL A 287 11.53 -4.99 6.92
N ARG A 288 12.33 -4.30 7.73
CA ARG A 288 12.39 -2.83 7.80
C ARG A 288 13.22 -2.30 6.64
N TRP A 289 12.88 -1.10 6.17
CA TRP A 289 13.69 -0.36 5.21
C TRP A 289 13.76 1.11 5.57
N ARG A 290 14.89 1.73 5.22
CA ARG A 290 15.14 3.15 5.45
C ARG A 290 15.89 3.76 4.28
N ALA A 291 15.51 4.96 3.90
CA ALA A 291 16.24 5.80 2.96
C ALA A 291 16.61 7.13 3.62
N ALA A 292 17.82 7.61 3.35
CA ALA A 292 18.25 8.95 3.74
C ALA A 292 18.42 9.80 2.48
N VAL A 293 17.72 10.93 2.42
CA VAL A 293 17.60 11.78 1.25
C VAL A 293 18.02 13.20 1.59
N LEU A 294 18.90 13.79 0.80
CA LEU A 294 19.24 15.21 0.87
C LEU A 294 18.18 16.03 0.12
N ASP A 295 17.64 17.07 0.74
CA ASP A 295 16.85 18.10 0.06
C ASP A 295 17.74 19.29 -0.30
N ARG A 296 17.95 19.51 -1.60
CA ARG A 296 18.88 20.52 -2.12
C ARG A 296 18.38 21.94 -1.88
N ASP A 297 17.07 22.14 -1.78
CA ASP A 297 16.51 23.48 -1.55
C ASP A 297 16.71 23.87 -0.08
N LEU A 298 16.43 22.94 0.85
CA LEU A 298 16.69 23.15 2.28
C LEU A 298 18.19 23.32 2.56
N ALA A 299 19.05 22.57 1.86
CA ALA A 299 20.50 22.73 2.01
C ALA A 299 21.02 24.11 1.57
N ARG A 300 20.37 24.75 0.58
CA ARG A 300 20.76 26.07 0.06
C ARG A 300 20.36 27.24 0.95
N ASP A 301 19.22 27.14 1.64
CA ASP A 301 18.70 28.21 2.49
C ASP A 301 19.53 28.37 3.79
N VAL A 302 20.26 27.33 4.19
CA VAL A 302 21.05 27.28 5.44
C VAL A 302 22.48 27.83 5.27
N ASP A 303 23.01 27.91 4.04
CA ASP A 303 24.37 28.39 3.75
C ASP A 303 24.60 29.90 4.05
N ASN A 304 23.56 30.64 4.48
CA ASN A 304 23.65 32.08 4.74
C ASN A 304 23.84 32.50 6.21
N ASP A 305 23.64 31.63 7.20
CA ASP A 305 24.04 31.91 8.60
C ASP A 305 23.87 30.64 9.45
N ALA A 306 24.99 30.10 9.96
CA ALA A 306 25.15 28.93 10.84
C ALA A 306 25.33 27.56 10.16
N ALA A 307 26.46 26.94 10.47
CA ALA A 307 26.79 25.56 10.14
C ALA A 307 25.77 24.59 10.77
N VAL A 308 24.87 24.05 9.94
CA VAL A 308 24.09 22.85 10.26
C VAL A 308 24.37 21.84 9.15
N GLY A 309 25.04 20.74 9.51
CA GLY A 309 25.46 19.72 8.56
C GLY A 309 24.28 19.00 7.92
N ASP A 310 24.42 18.67 6.62
CA ASP A 310 23.67 17.66 5.85
C ASP A 310 22.46 17.03 6.60
N GLU A 311 21.39 17.80 6.87
CA GLU A 311 20.23 17.24 7.56
C GLU A 311 19.44 16.40 6.55
N LEU A 312 19.65 15.08 6.61
CA LEU A 312 19.02 14.14 5.71
C LEU A 312 17.57 13.89 6.11
N CYS A 313 16.65 14.06 5.17
CA CYS A 313 15.28 13.59 5.27
C CYS A 313 15.27 12.06 5.33
N VAL A 314 14.80 11.51 6.44
CA VAL A 314 14.70 10.07 6.66
C VAL A 314 13.30 9.57 6.27
N ILE A 315 13.27 8.56 5.40
CA ILE A 315 12.06 7.85 4.99
C ILE A 315 12.17 6.42 5.50
N GLU A 316 11.13 5.95 6.19
CA GLU A 316 11.06 4.60 6.77
C GLU A 316 9.77 3.90 6.38
N GLY A 317 9.89 2.58 6.30
CA GLY A 317 8.75 1.69 6.16
C GLY A 317 9.13 0.27 6.54
N HIS A 318 8.18 -0.62 6.36
CA HIS A 318 8.39 -2.05 6.60
C HIS A 318 7.63 -2.90 5.59
N VAL A 319 8.01 -4.17 5.52
CA VAL A 319 7.40 -5.17 4.67
C VAL A 319 6.92 -6.31 5.55
N GLU A 320 5.62 -6.59 5.54
CA GLU A 320 5.07 -7.81 6.14
C GLU A 320 5.06 -8.94 5.09
N ILE A 321 5.67 -10.08 5.40
CA ILE A 321 5.63 -11.27 4.56
C ILE A 321 4.70 -12.29 5.23
N ARG A 322 3.63 -12.67 4.54
CA ARG A 322 2.57 -13.46 5.17
C ARG A 322 1.85 -14.35 4.17
N TRP A 323 1.21 -15.41 4.66
CA TRP A 323 0.30 -16.18 3.82
C TRP A 323 -0.95 -15.37 3.49
N THR A 324 -1.35 -15.43 2.22
CA THR A 324 -2.66 -14.91 1.82
C THR A 324 -3.75 -15.72 2.54
N HIS A 325 -4.70 -15.04 3.18
CA HIS A 325 -5.80 -15.65 3.94
C HIS A 325 -5.40 -16.47 5.19
N GLY A 326 -4.23 -16.24 5.78
CA GLY A 326 -3.83 -16.83 7.07
C GLY A 326 -2.87 -18.02 6.97
N ARG A 327 -2.28 -18.43 8.11
CA ARG A 327 -1.17 -19.39 8.20
C ARG A 327 -1.44 -20.67 7.38
N PHE A 328 -0.44 -21.11 6.61
CA PHE A 328 -0.48 -22.27 5.71
C PHE A 328 -1.55 -22.24 4.59
N SER A 329 -2.30 -21.15 4.41
CA SER A 329 -3.43 -21.13 3.47
C SER A 329 -3.02 -20.84 2.03
N GLY A 330 -2.81 -19.57 1.69
CA GLY A 330 -2.53 -19.12 0.32
C GLY A 330 -1.06 -18.91 0.04
N ALA A 331 -0.74 -18.52 -1.19
CA ALA A 331 0.61 -18.13 -1.57
C ALA A 331 1.14 -16.99 -0.67
N PRO A 332 2.45 -16.95 -0.41
CA PRO A 332 3.07 -15.82 0.29
C PRO A 332 2.82 -14.49 -0.44
N GLU A 333 2.42 -13.47 0.30
CA GLU A 333 2.31 -12.07 -0.15
C GLU A 333 3.27 -11.19 0.67
N ALA A 334 3.80 -10.14 0.03
CA ALA A 334 4.58 -9.09 0.66
C ALA A 334 3.78 -7.78 0.62
N LYS A 335 3.47 -7.25 1.81
CA LYS A 335 2.80 -5.96 1.98
C LYS A 335 3.81 -4.91 2.38
N VAL A 336 3.99 -3.92 1.54
CA VAL A 336 4.90 -2.80 1.81
C VAL A 336 4.10 -1.69 2.47
N HIS A 337 4.55 -1.26 3.64
CA HIS A 337 4.01 -0.16 4.42
C HIS A 337 4.99 1.02 4.40
N LEU A 338 4.42 2.22 4.44
CA LEU A 338 5.14 3.47 4.69
C LEU A 338 4.87 3.91 6.12
N ASP A 339 5.93 4.10 6.90
CA ASP A 339 5.82 4.55 8.30
C ASP A 339 6.03 6.06 8.43
N THR A 340 6.82 6.65 7.54
CA THR A 340 6.94 8.10 7.44
C THR A 340 5.63 8.72 6.99
N HIS A 341 5.17 9.76 7.70
CA HIS A 341 3.96 10.49 7.32
C HIS A 341 4.07 11.02 5.88
N PRO A 342 3.08 10.81 4.99
CA PRO A 342 3.20 11.14 3.57
C PRO A 342 3.59 12.59 3.27
N HIS A 343 3.15 13.57 4.06
CA HIS A 343 3.54 14.98 3.90
C HIS A 343 5.02 15.26 4.21
N ARG A 344 5.75 14.31 4.79
CA ARG A 344 7.18 14.41 5.09
C ARG A 344 8.04 13.60 4.12
N VAL A 345 7.43 12.98 3.10
CA VAL A 345 8.13 12.13 2.14
C VAL A 345 8.67 12.98 0.98
N PRO A 346 9.99 13.00 0.74
CA PRO A 346 10.58 13.54 -0.48
C PRO A 346 9.91 13.03 -1.76
N GLY A 347 9.50 13.96 -2.63
CA GLY A 347 8.75 13.66 -3.85
C GLY A 347 7.22 13.62 -3.68
N TYR A 348 6.70 13.74 -2.46
CA TYR A 348 5.29 14.01 -2.19
C TYR A 348 5.13 15.49 -1.83
N PHE A 349 4.28 16.19 -2.57
CA PHE A 349 4.09 17.64 -2.45
C PHE A 349 2.70 17.90 -1.86
N PRO A 350 2.59 18.34 -0.60
CA PRO A 350 1.30 18.66 0.01
C PRO A 350 0.51 19.67 -0.81
N LEU A 351 -0.81 19.47 -0.91
CA LEU A 351 -1.69 20.46 -1.51
C LEU A 351 -2.06 21.50 -0.45
N THR A 352 -1.93 22.77 -0.80
CA THR A 352 -2.31 23.93 0.03
C THR A 352 -3.60 24.56 -0.45
#